data_AF-A0A6L7NME9-F1
#
_entry.id   AF-A0A6L7NME9-F1
#
_cell.length_a   1.000
_cell.length_b   1.000
_cell.length_c   1.000
_cell.angle_alpha   90.00
_cell.angle_beta   90.00
_cell.angle_gamma   90.00
#
_symmetry.space_group_name_H-M   'P 1'
#
loop_
_entity.id
_entity.type
_entity.pdbx_description
1 polymer ?
#
loop_
_entity_poly.entity_id
_entity_poly.type
_entity_poly.pdbx_seq_one_letter_code
_entity_poly.pdbx_strand_id
1 'polypeptide(L)' 'EMIGVALLGGLVAVAAAAFVAYYGTILAERFGLDPDTYGIPLVTSVMDLIGALTLVAALAALAIL' A
#
# COMPACT_ATOMS: atom_id res chain seq x y z
N GLU A 1 14.38 18.12 -1.03
CA GLU A 1 13.06 18.02 -0.36
C GLU A 1 12.19 16.92 -0.96
N MET A 2 11.88 16.95 -2.26
CA MET A 2 11.06 15.90 -2.91
C MET A 2 11.62 14.47 -2.81
N ILE A 3 12.94 14.29 -2.77
CA ILE A 3 13.57 12.98 -2.53
C ILE A 3 13.14 12.43 -1.16
N GLY A 4 13.08 13.28 -0.13
CA GLY A 4 12.65 12.87 1.21
C GLY A 4 11.18 12.44 1.24
N VAL A 5 10.31 13.17 0.53
CA VAL A 5 8.89 12.81 0.35
C VAL A 5 8.75 11.46 -0.33
N ALA A 6 9.48 11.24 -1.43
CA ALA A 6 9.44 10.00 -2.19
C ALA A 6 9.93 8.81 -1.36
N LEU A 7 11.03 8.98 -0.60
CA LEU A 7 11.58 7.92 0.25
C LEU A 7 10.65 7.61 1.43
N LEU A 8 10.16 8.62 2.15
CA LEU A 8 9.30 8.42 3.31
C LEU A 8 7.93 7.85 2.91
N GLY A 9 7.26 8.49 1.94
CA GLY A 9 5.98 8.02 1.43
C GLY A 9 6.10 6.63 0.79
N GLY A 10 7.13 6.42 -0.04
CA GLY A 10 7.39 5.14 -0.70
C GLY A 10 7.69 4.01 0.28
N LEU A 11 8.47 4.26 1.34
CA LEU A 11 8.77 3.26 2.37
C LEU A 11 7.50 2.78 3.08
N VAL A 12 6.64 3.72 3.48
CA VAL A 12 5.37 3.40 4.14
C VAL A 12 4.43 2.68 3.18
N ALA A 13 4.34 3.15 1.92
CA ALA A 13 3.53 2.51 0.88
C ALA A 13 3.96 1.06 0.63
N VAL A 14 5.26 0.78 0.50
CA VAL A 14 5.78 -0.59 0.27
C VAL A 14 5.53 -1.47 1.48
N ALA A 15 5.72 -0.97 2.70
CA ALA A 15 5.42 -1.73 3.91
C ALA A 15 3.92 -2.11 4.00
N ALA A 16 3.03 -1.16 3.68
CA ALA A 16 1.60 -1.41 3.61
C ALA A 16 1.26 -2.42 2.50
N ALA A 17 1.84 -2.28 1.31
CA ALA A 17 1.65 -3.21 0.20
C ALA A 17 2.03 -4.65 0.59
N ALA A 18 3.20 -4.82 1.22
CA ALA A 18 3.67 -6.12 1.68
C ALA A 18 2.74 -6.74 2.73
N PHE A 19 2.26 -5.93 3.68
CA PHE A 19 1.31 -6.38 4.69
C PHE A 19 -0.02 -6.84 4.05
N VAL A 20 -0.60 -6.02 3.18
CA VAL A 20 -1.88 -6.30 2.52
C VAL A 20 -1.76 -7.51 1.60
N ALA A 21 -0.67 -7.63 0.84
CA ALA A 21 -0.44 -8.78 -0.02
C ALA A 21 -0.31 -10.07 0.79
N TYR A 22 0.53 -10.07 1.83
CA TYR A 22 0.77 -11.26 2.64
C TYR A 22 -0.52 -11.78 3.29
N TYR A 23 -1.24 -10.91 4.00
CA TYR A 23 -2.46 -11.33 4.69
C TYR A 23 -3.64 -11.51 3.74
N GLY A 24 -3.71 -10.73 2.65
CA GLY A 24 -4.73 -10.87 1.61
C GLY A 24 -4.67 -12.23 0.93
N THR A 25 -3.48 -12.70 0.54
CA THR A 25 -3.29 -14.04 -0.03
C THR A 25 -3.64 -15.13 0.96
N ILE A 26 -3.19 -15.04 2.22
CA ILE A 26 -3.55 -16.02 3.27
C ILE A 26 -5.06 -16.08 3.47
N LEU A 27 -5.74 -14.93 3.45
CA LEU A 27 -7.18 -14.86 3.65
C LEU A 27 -7.93 -15.47 2.45
N ALA A 28 -7.50 -15.16 1.23
CA ALA A 28 -8.07 -15.74 0.01
C ALA A 28 -8.00 -17.28 0.05
N GLU A 29 -6.82 -17.83 0.31
CA GLU A 29 -6.61 -19.28 0.45
C GLU A 29 -7.47 -19.90 1.56
N ARG A 30 -7.57 -19.25 2.72
CA ARG A 30 -8.38 -19.75 3.85
C ARG A 30 -9.87 -19.84 3.53
N PHE A 31 -10.36 -19.01 2.62
CA PHE A 31 -11.75 -19.04 2.17
C PHE A 31 -11.94 -19.86 0.88
N GLY A 32 -10.89 -20.53 0.38
CA GLY A 32 -10.93 -21.29 -0.87
C GLY A 32 -11.10 -20.38 -2.11
N LEU A 33 -10.73 -19.11 -1.98
CA LEU A 33 -10.73 -18.13 -3.07
C LEU A 33 -9.36 -18.15 -3.74
N ASP A 34 -9.37 -18.07 -5.07
CA ASP A 34 -8.15 -17.91 -5.86
C ASP A 34 -7.50 -16.53 -5.59
N PRO A 35 -6.26 -16.46 -5.09
CA PRO A 35 -5.56 -15.21 -4.83
C PRO A 35 -5.37 -14.34 -6.07
N ASP A 36 -5.32 -14.91 -7.28
CA ASP A 36 -5.16 -14.11 -8.48
C ASP A 36 -6.46 -13.36 -8.82
N THR A 37 -7.61 -13.96 -8.52
CA THR A 37 -8.94 -13.36 -8.72
C THR A 37 -9.31 -12.33 -7.64
N TYR A 38 -8.92 -12.56 -6.37
CA TYR A 38 -9.35 -11.72 -5.24
C TYR A 38 -8.21 -10.95 -4.57
N GLY A 39 -7.03 -11.56 -4.45
CA GLY A 39 -5.86 -10.97 -3.81
C GLY A 39 -5.25 -9.84 -4.64
N ILE A 40 -5.02 -10.04 -5.94
CA ILE A 40 -4.42 -9.00 -6.80
C ILE A 40 -5.32 -7.73 -6.86
N PRO A 41 -6.64 -7.82 -7.10
CA PRO A 41 -7.50 -6.64 -7.05
C PRO A 41 -7.54 -5.99 -5.67
N LEU A 42 -7.57 -6.78 -4.58
CA LEU A 42 -7.52 -6.26 -3.22
C LEU A 42 -6.25 -5.42 -2.98
N VAL A 43 -5.08 -5.96 -3.30
CA VAL A 43 -3.80 -5.24 -3.11
C VAL A 43 -3.78 -3.97 -3.96
N THR A 44 -4.17 -4.06 -5.23
CA THR A 44 -4.14 -2.90 -6.14
C THR A 44 -5.08 -1.80 -5.67
N SER A 45 -6.34 -2.10 -5.36
CA SER A 45 -7.30 -1.09 -4.90
C SER A 45 -6.95 -0.49 -3.54
N VAL A 46 -6.38 -1.28 -2.61
CA VAL A 46 -5.88 -0.74 -1.34
C VAL A 46 -4.69 0.19 -1.59
N MET A 47 -3.79 -0.16 -2.52
CA MET A 47 -2.64 0.68 -2.84
C MET A 47 -2.98 1.95 -3.61
N ASP A 48 -4.06 1.98 -4.39
CA ASP A 48 -4.57 3.21 -4.99
C ASP A 48 -4.93 4.25 -3.93
N LEU A 49 -5.60 3.81 -2.84
CA LEU A 49 -5.97 4.68 -1.73
C LEU A 49 -4.78 4.97 -0.79
N ILE A 50 -4.19 3.91 -0.23
CA ILE A 50 -3.14 4.03 0.79
C ILE A 50 -1.84 4.59 0.20
N GLY A 51 -1.49 4.20 -1.03
CA GLY A 51 -0.33 4.74 -1.73
C GLY A 51 -0.45 6.25 -1.94
N ALA A 52 -1.62 6.74 -2.37
CA ALA A 52 -1.86 8.18 -2.49
C ALA A 52 -1.80 8.89 -1.12
N LEU A 53 -2.45 8.32 -0.09
CA LEU A 53 -2.48 8.91 1.26
C LEU A 53 -1.09 9.00 1.89
N THR A 54 -0.25 7.98 1.73
CA THR A 54 1.12 8.00 2.28
C THR A 54 1.99 9.07 1.64
N LEU A 55 1.80 9.34 0.34
CA LEU A 55 2.51 10.44 -0.33
C LEU A 55 2.04 11.81 0.16
N VAL A 56 0.72 12.01 0.31
CA VAL A 56 0.15 13.25 0.85
C VAL A 56 0.59 13.46 2.31
N ALA A 57 0.59 12.40 3.12
CA ALA A 57 1.08 12.46 4.49
C ALA A 57 2.57 12.80 4.56
N ALA A 58 3.39 12.29 3.64
CA ALA A 58 4.81 12.61 3.57
C ALA A 58 5.06 14.08 3.21
N LEU A 59 4.25 14.65 2.31
CA LEU A 59 4.27 16.08 2.00
C LEU A 59 3.95 16.93 3.23
N ALA A 60 2.90 16.56 3.99
CA ALA A 60 2.52 17.25 5.21
C ALA A 60 3.59 17.13 6.31
N ALA A 61 4.14 15.92 6.51
CA ALA A 61 5.14 15.65 7.55
C ALA A 61 6.46 16.41 7.36
N LEU A 62 6.83 16.68 6.11
CA LEU A 62 8.02 17.45 5.76
C LEU A 62 7.75 18.95 5.58
N ALA A 63 6.54 19.41 5.89
CA ALA A 63 6.10 20.81 5.75
C ALA A 63 6.24 21.37 4.32
N ILE A 64 5.96 20.51 3.32
CA ILE A 64 5.97 20.86 1.89
C ILE A 64 4.54 21.04 1.35
N LEU A 65 3.53 20.59 2.10
CA LEU A 65 2.10 20.73 1.75
C LEU A 65 1.60 22.17 1.92
#